data_AF-A0A6I9QM81-F1
#
_entry.id   AF-A0A6I9QM81-F1
#
_cell.length_a   1.000
_cell.length_b   1.000
_cell.length_c   1.000
_cell.angle_alpha   90.00
_cell.angle_beta   90.00
_cell.angle_gamma   90.00
#
_symmetry.space_group_name_H-M   'P 1'
#
loop_
_entity.id
_entity.type
_entity.pdbx_description
1 polymer ?
#
loop_
_entity_poly.entity_id
_entity_poly.type
_entity_poly.pdbx_seq_one_letter_code
_entity_poly.pdbx_strand_id
1 'polypeptide(L)'
;VEDEHGVQQWKRVKVKLEDHVNVPTFPPGLESYDQFVQDYLSEIAVEKLPQSQPLWDLHIIKYPTSTAEGTMVFKLHHALGDGFSLMGALFSCLQRADDPSLPLTFPTSREKAMKKSLWGSIRWKVPRFLSMCANTVQDVGWSLWKSNLAEDDVTPLRSGAPAVEFRPITISCIEFSLDDIRKIKDKVGGTVNDVISGVIFYGTQLYMQAVGQGQGRSAAQVTALVLLNTRIIASYQTVEEMTKT
;
A
#
# COMPACT_ATOMS: atom_id res chain seq x y z
N VAL A 1 14.32 7.80 -23.06
CA VAL A 1 14.73 8.20 -24.43
C VAL A 1 14.48 7.04 -25.36
N GLU A 2 14.11 7.29 -26.60
CA GLU A 2 13.93 6.22 -27.58
C GLU A 2 15.21 6.05 -28.39
N ASP A 3 15.57 4.79 -28.65
CA ASP A 3 16.63 4.47 -29.60
C ASP A 3 16.14 4.54 -31.05
N GLU A 4 17.02 4.26 -32.01
CA GLU A 4 16.71 4.29 -33.44
C GLU A 4 15.63 3.28 -33.87
N HIS A 5 15.29 2.32 -33.00
CA HIS A 5 14.27 1.29 -33.22
C HIS A 5 12.97 1.59 -32.44
N GLY A 6 12.88 2.74 -31.78
CA GLY A 6 11.71 3.13 -30.97
C GLY A 6 11.62 2.44 -29.61
N VAL A 7 12.70 1.78 -29.14
CA VAL A 7 12.71 1.12 -27.83
C VAL A 7 13.04 2.15 -26.75
N GLN A 8 12.23 2.18 -25.70
CA GLN A 8 12.46 3.08 -24.56
C GLN A 8 13.65 2.60 -23.72
N GLN A 9 14.59 3.52 -23.49
CA GLN A 9 15.81 3.30 -22.73
C GLN A 9 15.98 4.37 -21.65
N TRP A 10 16.59 3.97 -20.54
CA TRP A 10 17.04 4.88 -19.49
C TRP A 10 18.31 5.60 -19.94
N LYS A 11 18.38 6.90 -19.69
CA LYS A 11 19.56 7.73 -19.97
C LYS A 11 19.92 8.50 -18.72
N ARG A 12 21.20 8.54 -18.38
CA ARG A 12 21.72 9.39 -17.31
C ARG A 12 21.56 10.85 -17.72
N VAL A 13 20.94 11.65 -16.87
CA VAL A 13 20.69 13.07 -17.08
C VAL A 13 21.23 13.89 -15.93
N LYS A 14 21.52 15.18 -16.19
CA LYS A 14 21.78 16.15 -15.14
C LYS A 14 20.43 16.62 -14.60
N VAL A 15 20.18 16.35 -13.32
CA VAL A 15 18.94 16.75 -12.64
C VAL A 15 19.00 18.22 -12.28
N LYS A 16 17.92 18.95 -12.55
CA LYS A 16 17.68 20.30 -12.01
C LYS A 16 16.63 20.18 -10.91
N LEU A 17 17.01 20.45 -9.66
CA LEU A 17 16.12 20.22 -8.51
C LEU A 17 14.89 21.12 -8.52
N GLU A 18 15.02 22.34 -9.07
CA GLU A 18 13.92 23.30 -9.24
C GLU A 18 12.75 22.78 -10.07
N ASP A 19 13.00 21.83 -10.98
CA ASP A 19 11.97 21.23 -11.84
C ASP A 19 11.20 20.08 -11.15
N HIS A 20 11.68 19.63 -9.97
CA HIS A 20 11.15 18.47 -9.26
C HIS A 20 10.68 18.77 -7.83
N VAL A 21 11.16 19.85 -7.21
CA VAL A 21 10.81 20.22 -5.84
C VAL A 21 9.74 21.30 -5.84
N ASN A 22 8.53 20.90 -5.46
CA ASN A 22 7.35 21.73 -5.43
C ASN A 22 7.00 22.13 -3.99
N VAL A 23 6.80 23.43 -3.75
CA VAL A 23 6.39 23.96 -2.44
C VAL A 23 5.08 24.72 -2.61
N PRO A 24 3.91 24.08 -2.48
CA PRO A 24 2.64 24.76 -2.67
C PRO A 24 2.44 25.87 -1.64
N THR A 25 1.64 26.87 -2.02
CA THR A 25 1.26 27.98 -1.15
C THR A 25 -0.25 27.97 -0.96
N PHE A 26 -0.69 27.92 0.29
CA PHE A 26 -2.10 27.92 0.67
C PHE A 26 -2.48 29.26 1.32
N PRO A 27 -3.78 29.60 1.35
CA PRO A 27 -4.25 30.82 2.02
C PRO A 27 -3.85 30.84 3.51
N PRO A 28 -3.34 31.96 4.05
CA PRO A 28 -2.93 32.03 5.46
C PRO A 28 -4.14 32.12 6.41
N GLY A 29 -3.91 31.78 7.68
CA GLY A 29 -4.85 32.09 8.77
C GLY A 29 -5.77 30.95 9.22
N LEU A 30 -5.46 29.71 8.85
CA LEU A 30 -6.18 28.53 9.33
C LEU A 30 -5.39 27.84 10.45
N GLU A 31 -6.13 27.22 11.38
CA GLU A 31 -5.55 26.40 12.45
C GLU A 31 -5.07 25.03 11.94
N SER A 32 -5.81 24.44 10.99
CA SER A 32 -5.44 23.20 10.31
C SER A 32 -5.71 23.30 8.80
N TYR A 33 -4.84 22.65 8.02
CA TYR A 33 -4.88 22.60 6.57
C TYR A 33 -5.27 21.22 6.01
N ASP A 34 -5.88 20.33 6.81
CA ASP A 34 -6.22 18.95 6.40
C ASP A 34 -6.89 18.86 5.02
N GLN A 35 -7.93 19.65 4.78
CA GLN A 35 -8.66 19.65 3.50
C GLN A 35 -7.78 20.13 2.34
N PHE A 36 -6.99 21.19 2.54
CA PHE A 36 -6.07 21.70 1.50
C PHE A 36 -5.01 20.67 1.14
N VAL A 37 -4.49 19.94 2.13
CA VAL A 37 -3.54 18.86 1.90
C VAL A 37 -4.21 17.72 1.11
N GLN A 38 -5.42 17.31 1.48
CA GLN A 38 -6.17 16.25 0.79
C GLN A 38 -6.52 16.62 -0.66
N ASP A 39 -6.98 17.85 -0.89
CA ASP A 39 -7.31 18.36 -2.22
C ASP A 39 -6.05 18.44 -3.09
N TYR A 40 -4.94 18.94 -2.53
CA TYR A 40 -3.65 19.00 -3.23
C TYR A 40 -3.14 17.61 -3.59
N LEU A 41 -3.19 16.65 -2.66
CA LEU A 41 -2.81 15.25 -2.91
C LEU A 41 -3.65 14.64 -4.04
N SER A 42 -4.95 14.92 -4.06
CA SER A 42 -5.89 14.45 -5.07
C SER A 42 -5.56 15.02 -6.45
N GLU A 43 -5.21 16.30 -6.52
CA GLU A 43 -4.80 16.99 -7.75
C GLU A 43 -3.52 16.39 -8.32
N ILE A 44 -2.45 16.34 -7.52
CA ILE A 44 -1.14 15.88 -8.00
C ILE A 44 -1.13 14.39 -8.36
N ALA A 45 -2.04 13.59 -7.80
CA ALA A 45 -2.09 12.16 -8.07
C ALA A 45 -2.65 11.81 -9.46
N VAL A 46 -3.42 12.69 -10.10
CA VAL A 46 -3.90 12.51 -11.49
C VAL A 46 -2.94 13.14 -12.50
N GLU A 47 -2.16 14.12 -12.07
CA GLU A 47 -1.19 14.79 -12.93
C GLU A 47 -0.10 13.83 -13.43
N LYS A 48 0.18 13.83 -14.73
CA LYS A 48 1.22 12.98 -15.31
C LYS A 48 2.60 13.60 -15.14
N LEU A 49 3.58 12.79 -14.75
CA LEU A 49 4.98 13.20 -14.69
C LEU A 49 5.50 13.50 -16.12
N PRO A 50 6.27 14.58 -16.33
CA PRO A 50 6.77 14.90 -17.65
C PRO A 50 7.81 13.87 -18.10
N GLN A 51 7.67 13.33 -19.30
CA GLN A 51 8.59 12.30 -19.82
C GLN A 51 9.95 12.88 -20.25
N SER A 52 10.07 14.21 -20.35
CA SER A 52 11.30 14.92 -20.66
C SER A 52 12.27 15.04 -19.48
N GLN A 53 11.83 14.66 -18.27
CA GLN A 53 12.62 14.75 -17.04
C GLN A 53 12.61 13.41 -16.29
N PRO A 54 13.50 13.23 -15.29
CA PRO A 54 13.40 12.10 -14.36
C PRO A 54 11.97 11.95 -13.80
N LEU A 55 11.47 10.73 -13.77
CA LEU A 55 10.05 10.46 -13.48
C LEU A 55 9.74 10.46 -11.98
N TRP A 56 10.07 11.55 -11.29
CA TRP A 56 9.80 11.74 -9.87
C TRP A 56 9.61 13.22 -9.55
N ASP A 57 8.77 13.52 -8.56
CA ASP A 57 8.62 14.85 -7.95
C ASP A 57 8.60 14.74 -6.42
N LEU A 58 8.99 15.83 -5.76
CA LEU A 58 8.95 16.01 -4.31
C LEU A 58 8.08 17.22 -3.99
N HIS A 59 7.03 17.03 -3.19
CA HIS A 59 6.17 18.13 -2.75
C HIS A 59 6.34 18.35 -1.25
N ILE A 60 6.70 19.58 -0.86
CA ILE A 60 6.93 19.96 0.54
C ILE A 60 5.81 20.91 0.96
N ILE A 61 4.87 20.39 1.73
CA ILE A 61 3.73 21.13 2.25
C ILE A 61 4.06 21.59 3.67
N LYS A 62 4.31 22.89 3.81
CA LYS A 62 4.79 23.55 5.02
C LYS A 62 3.67 24.04 5.96
N TYR A 63 2.47 23.48 5.83
CA TYR A 63 1.29 23.89 6.58
C TYR A 63 0.90 22.79 7.56
N PRO A 64 0.54 23.14 8.81
CA PRO A 64 0.16 22.15 9.81
C PRO A 64 -1.20 21.54 9.47
N THR A 65 -1.31 20.24 9.66
CA THR A 65 -2.55 19.46 9.65
C THR A 65 -2.93 19.09 11.07
N SER A 66 -4.05 18.40 11.25
CA SER A 66 -4.45 17.89 12.56
C SER A 66 -3.45 16.88 13.17
N THR A 67 -2.59 16.27 12.34
CA THR A 67 -1.68 15.20 12.76
C THR A 67 -0.19 15.51 12.57
N ALA A 68 0.17 16.53 11.78
CA ALA A 68 1.56 16.84 11.47
C ALA A 68 1.80 18.34 11.25
N GLU A 69 2.97 18.84 11.66
CA GLU A 69 3.39 20.24 11.43
C GLU A 69 3.71 20.55 9.94
N GLY A 70 3.90 19.52 9.13
CA GLY A 70 4.16 19.62 7.71
C GLY A 70 4.13 18.24 7.06
N THR A 71 4.02 18.20 5.74
CA THR A 71 3.89 16.96 4.97
C THR A 71 4.85 16.98 3.79
N MET A 72 5.55 15.87 3.59
CA MET A 72 6.42 15.66 2.43
C MET A 72 5.85 14.52 1.59
N VAL A 73 5.67 14.76 0.30
CA VAL A 73 5.04 13.81 -0.63
C VAL A 73 6.03 13.47 -1.74
N PHE A 74 6.35 12.18 -1.88
CA PHE A 74 7.13 11.66 -2.99
C PHE A 74 6.21 11.09 -4.05
N LYS A 75 6.23 11.68 -5.25
CA LYS A 75 5.50 11.18 -6.41
C LYS A 75 6.50 10.49 -7.33
N LEU A 76 6.35 9.19 -7.52
CA LEU A 76 7.33 8.35 -8.22
C LEU A 76 6.62 7.53 -9.29
N HIS A 77 7.15 7.52 -10.51
CA HIS A 77 6.62 6.64 -11.55
C HIS A 77 7.03 5.18 -11.29
N HIS A 78 6.08 4.23 -11.42
CA HIS A 78 6.32 2.82 -11.10
C HIS A 78 7.42 2.16 -11.97
N ALA A 79 7.72 2.72 -13.15
CA ALA A 79 8.84 2.26 -13.97
C ALA A 79 10.22 2.42 -13.28
N LEU A 80 10.33 3.27 -12.25
CA LEU A 80 11.56 3.45 -11.47
C LEU A 80 11.87 2.25 -10.56
N GLY A 81 10.85 1.53 -10.12
CA GLY A 81 11.02 0.40 -9.20
C GLY A 81 9.69 -0.11 -8.66
N ASP A 82 9.74 -1.31 -8.07
CA ASP A 82 8.62 -1.84 -7.30
C ASP A 82 8.51 -1.16 -5.92
N GLY A 83 7.35 -1.29 -5.27
CA GLY A 83 7.11 -0.66 -3.96
C GLY A 83 8.14 -1.06 -2.90
N PHE A 84 8.73 -2.26 -2.99
CA PHE A 84 9.77 -2.70 -2.06
C PHE A 84 11.08 -1.96 -2.28
N SER A 85 11.56 -1.88 -3.52
CA SER A 85 12.82 -1.21 -3.86
C SER A 85 12.74 0.29 -3.62
N LEU A 86 11.58 0.90 -3.88
CA LEU A 86 11.34 2.33 -3.62
C LEU A 86 11.35 2.65 -2.12
N MET A 87 10.67 1.85 -1.29
CA MET A 87 10.75 1.99 0.18
C MET A 87 12.18 1.71 0.68
N GLY A 88 12.87 0.75 0.07
CA GLY A 88 14.30 0.50 0.23
C GLY A 88 15.14 1.77 0.10
N ALA A 89 15.00 2.45 -1.03
CA ALA A 89 15.68 3.69 -1.35
C ALA A 89 15.30 4.83 -0.37
N LEU A 90 14.01 5.00 -0.07
CA LEU A 90 13.55 6.01 0.88
C LEU A 90 14.23 5.83 2.25
N PHE A 91 14.20 4.63 2.81
CA PHE A 91 14.82 4.35 4.10
C PHE A 91 16.34 4.54 4.07
N SER A 92 17.01 4.29 2.94
CA SER A 92 18.46 4.56 2.83
C SER A 92 18.83 6.04 2.94
N CYS A 93 17.87 6.93 2.65
CA CYS A 93 18.03 8.38 2.77
C CYS A 93 17.65 8.93 4.15
N LEU A 94 17.06 8.10 5.03
CA LEU A 94 16.58 8.52 6.34
C LEU A 94 17.55 8.10 7.44
N GLN A 95 17.58 8.91 8.49
CA GLN A 95 18.38 8.66 9.69
C GLN A 95 17.47 8.68 10.92
N ARG A 96 17.94 8.07 11.99
CA ARG A 96 17.26 8.11 13.29
C ARG A 96 17.24 9.53 13.85
N ALA A 97 16.07 9.95 14.32
CA ALA A 97 15.90 11.28 14.91
C ALA A 97 16.59 11.41 16.28
N ASP A 98 16.73 10.31 17.01
CA ASP A 98 17.38 10.28 18.33
C ASP A 98 18.91 10.16 18.25
N ASP A 99 19.42 9.35 17.32
CA ASP A 99 20.87 9.23 17.07
C ASP A 99 21.15 8.93 15.57
N PRO A 100 21.56 9.94 14.78
CA PRO A 100 21.83 9.78 13.35
C PRO A 100 22.98 8.81 13.01
N SER A 101 23.85 8.48 13.97
CA SER A 101 24.97 7.55 13.76
C SER A 101 24.52 6.08 13.76
N LEU A 102 23.32 5.80 14.29
CA LEU A 102 22.75 4.46 14.36
C LEU A 102 21.92 4.15 13.11
N PRO A 103 21.93 2.88 12.63
CA PRO A 103 21.10 2.49 11.52
C PRO A 103 19.61 2.57 11.90
N LEU A 104 18.76 2.82 10.90
CA LEU A 104 17.31 2.72 11.06
C LEU A 104 16.94 1.35 11.62
N THR A 105 16.12 1.36 12.67
CA THR A 105 15.68 0.15 13.34
C THR A 105 14.20 -0.04 13.07
N PHE A 106 13.84 -1.19 12.47
CA PHE A 106 12.45 -1.59 12.29
C PHE A 106 12.09 -2.66 13.32
N PRO A 107 10.82 -2.73 13.75
CA PRO A 107 10.36 -3.82 14.60
C PRO A 107 10.53 -5.15 13.87
N THR A 108 11.49 -5.95 14.31
CA THR A 108 11.68 -7.31 13.80
C THR A 108 10.53 -8.17 14.29
N SER A 109 9.87 -8.90 13.39
CA SER A 109 9.03 -10.01 13.80
C SER A 109 9.93 -10.98 14.57
N ARG A 110 9.70 -11.11 15.88
CA ARG A 110 10.36 -12.13 16.67
C ARG A 110 9.91 -13.43 16.05
N GLU A 111 10.77 -14.08 15.26
CA GLU A 111 10.54 -15.47 14.88
C GLU A 111 10.25 -16.18 16.19
N LYS A 112 9.00 -16.62 16.38
CA LYS A 112 8.74 -17.62 17.39
C LYS A 112 9.55 -18.80 16.89
N ALA A 113 10.77 -18.95 17.42
CA ALA A 113 11.59 -20.11 17.19
C ALA A 113 10.63 -21.29 17.34
N MET A 114 10.32 -21.91 16.22
CA MET A 114 9.42 -23.05 16.21
C MET A 114 10.22 -24.09 16.98
N LYS A 115 9.99 -24.18 18.30
CA LYS A 115 10.69 -25.12 19.16
C LYS A 115 10.52 -26.45 18.45
N LYS A 116 11.63 -27.05 18.01
CA LYS A 116 11.71 -28.40 17.46
C LYS A 116 11.25 -29.38 18.56
N SER A 117 9.96 -29.40 18.83
CA SER A 117 9.23 -30.42 19.57
C SER A 117 8.34 -31.14 18.56
N LEU A 118 8.97 -31.63 17.50
CA LEU A 118 8.29 -32.30 16.39
C LEU A 118 8.69 -33.77 16.23
N TRP A 119 9.40 -34.37 17.20
CA TRP A 119 9.71 -35.80 17.17
C TRP A 119 8.82 -36.68 18.05
N GLY A 120 7.92 -36.09 18.87
CA GLY A 120 7.06 -36.85 19.79
C GLY A 120 5.58 -37.01 19.39
N SER A 121 5.09 -36.41 18.29
CA SER A 121 3.64 -36.34 18.02
C SER A 121 3.25 -36.48 16.54
N ILE A 122 4.04 -37.23 15.75
CA ILE A 122 3.93 -37.24 14.29
C ILE A 122 2.70 -38.03 13.76
N ARG A 123 2.12 -38.96 14.52
CA ARG A 123 1.15 -39.93 13.98
C ARG A 123 -0.29 -39.42 13.81
N TRP A 124 -0.67 -38.33 14.47
CA TRP A 124 -2.07 -37.84 14.52
C TRP A 124 -2.26 -36.46 13.90
N LYS A 125 -1.18 -35.73 13.57
CA LYS A 125 -1.24 -34.36 13.02
C LYS A 125 -1.03 -34.30 11.50
N VAL A 126 -0.53 -35.36 10.86
CA VAL A 126 -0.30 -35.43 9.42
C VAL A 126 -1.58 -35.28 8.58
N PRO A 127 -2.68 -36.01 8.85
CA PRO A 127 -3.90 -35.84 8.06
C PRO A 127 -4.51 -34.44 8.23
N ARG A 128 -4.38 -33.84 9.41
CA ARG A 128 -4.85 -32.47 9.67
C ARG A 128 -4.01 -31.43 8.92
N PHE A 129 -2.69 -31.61 8.87
CA PHE A 129 -1.79 -30.76 8.08
C PHE A 129 -2.03 -30.91 6.57
N LEU A 130 -2.17 -32.13 6.08
CA LEU A 130 -2.50 -32.39 4.67
C LEU A 130 -3.88 -31.83 4.30
N SER A 131 -4.89 -31.99 5.16
CA SER A 131 -6.21 -31.38 4.94
C SER A 131 -6.15 -29.85 4.93
N MET A 132 -5.30 -29.25 5.76
CA MET A 132 -5.11 -27.80 5.80
C MET A 132 -4.48 -27.31 4.51
N CYS A 133 -3.41 -27.97 4.03
CA CYS A 133 -2.80 -27.64 2.73
C CYS A 133 -3.78 -27.86 1.57
N ALA A 134 -4.55 -28.95 1.57
CA ALA A 134 -5.55 -29.24 0.55
C ALA A 134 -6.65 -28.18 0.52
N ASN A 135 -7.16 -27.77 1.69
CA ASN A 135 -8.13 -26.69 1.81
C ASN A 135 -7.55 -25.37 1.31
N THR A 136 -6.30 -25.03 1.66
CA THR A 136 -5.64 -23.81 1.14
C THR A 136 -5.49 -23.84 -0.38
N VAL A 137 -5.05 -24.96 -0.96
CA VAL A 137 -4.93 -25.10 -2.41
C VAL A 137 -6.30 -25.01 -3.09
N GLN A 138 -7.33 -25.62 -2.49
CA GLN A 138 -8.70 -25.52 -2.97
C GLN A 138 -9.22 -24.08 -2.87
N ASP A 139 -8.97 -23.37 -1.78
CA ASP A 139 -9.40 -21.98 -1.57
C ASP A 139 -8.69 -21.04 -2.53
N VAL A 140 -7.38 -21.22 -2.75
CA VAL A 140 -6.60 -20.46 -3.75
C VAL A 140 -7.13 -20.76 -5.15
N GLY A 141 -7.30 -22.04 -5.50
CA GLY A 141 -7.84 -22.46 -6.80
C GLY A 141 -9.25 -21.91 -7.05
N TRP A 142 -10.12 -21.96 -6.03
CA TRP A 142 -11.47 -21.40 -6.08
C TRP A 142 -11.45 -19.88 -6.22
N SER A 143 -10.54 -19.20 -5.53
CA SER A 143 -10.38 -17.74 -5.61
C SER A 143 -9.88 -17.32 -7.00
N LEU A 144 -8.90 -18.03 -7.56
CA LEU A 144 -8.39 -17.80 -8.91
C LEU A 144 -9.44 -18.10 -10.00
N TRP A 145 -10.24 -19.15 -9.80
CA TRP A 145 -11.35 -19.45 -10.70
C TRP A 145 -12.39 -18.32 -10.68
N LYS A 146 -12.85 -17.92 -9.48
CA LYS A 146 -13.81 -16.82 -9.34
C LYS A 146 -13.26 -15.52 -9.93
N SER A 147 -12.01 -15.15 -9.64
CA SER A 147 -11.45 -13.89 -10.13
C SER A 147 -11.31 -13.80 -11.66
N ASN A 148 -11.21 -14.94 -12.36
CA ASN A 148 -11.05 -14.96 -13.82
C ASN A 148 -12.35 -15.22 -14.59
N LEU A 149 -13.31 -15.95 -14.00
CA LEU A 149 -14.51 -16.42 -14.70
C LEU A 149 -15.83 -15.87 -14.14
N ALA A 150 -15.85 -15.42 -12.88
CA ALA A 150 -17.01 -14.79 -12.28
C ALA A 150 -16.81 -13.28 -12.27
N GLU A 151 -17.59 -12.58 -13.08
CA GLU A 151 -17.62 -11.13 -13.03
C GLU A 151 -18.36 -10.68 -11.77
N ASP A 152 -17.72 -9.88 -10.94
CA ASP A 152 -18.36 -9.27 -9.76
C ASP A 152 -19.57 -8.42 -10.20
N ASP A 153 -20.59 -8.36 -9.33
CA ASP A 153 -21.80 -7.60 -9.59
C ASP A 153 -21.48 -6.11 -9.84
N VAL A 154 -22.32 -5.45 -10.66
CA VAL A 154 -22.25 -3.99 -10.82
C VAL A 154 -22.67 -3.35 -9.50
N THR A 155 -21.75 -2.58 -8.91
CA THR A 155 -21.91 -1.97 -7.58
C THR A 155 -21.42 -0.51 -7.63
N PRO A 156 -21.70 0.32 -6.61
CA PRO A 156 -21.08 1.64 -6.50
C PRO A 156 -19.53 1.62 -6.52
N LEU A 157 -18.92 0.47 -6.23
CA LEU A 157 -17.47 0.24 -6.33
C LEU A 157 -17.04 -0.14 -7.74
N ARG A 158 -17.79 -1.04 -8.39
CA ARG A 158 -17.54 -1.50 -9.76
C ARG A 158 -18.58 -0.89 -10.70
N SER A 159 -18.23 0.24 -11.32
CA SER A 159 -19.10 0.90 -12.30
C SER A 159 -19.27 0.16 -13.63
N GLY A 160 -18.40 -0.82 -13.93
CA GLY A 160 -18.40 -1.57 -15.20
C GLY A 160 -18.04 -0.75 -16.44
N ALA A 161 -17.80 0.56 -16.29
CA ALA A 161 -17.43 1.45 -17.38
C ALA A 161 -15.92 1.38 -17.68
N PRO A 162 -15.51 1.42 -18.97
CA PRO A 162 -14.09 1.55 -19.31
C PRO A 162 -13.54 2.91 -18.83
N ALA A 163 -12.22 3.02 -18.75
CA ALA A 163 -11.51 4.28 -18.51
C ALA A 163 -11.78 4.96 -17.15
N VAL A 164 -12.14 4.18 -16.11
CA VAL A 164 -12.23 4.69 -14.73
C VAL A 164 -10.90 5.25 -14.20
N GLU A 165 -9.77 4.78 -14.76
CA GLU A 165 -8.41 5.23 -14.44
C GLU A 165 -8.11 6.70 -14.76
N PHE A 166 -8.95 7.37 -15.58
CA PHE A 166 -8.77 8.80 -15.91
C PHE A 166 -9.75 9.71 -15.17
N ARG A 167 -10.57 9.16 -14.27
CA ARG A 167 -11.50 9.98 -13.48
C ARG A 167 -10.75 10.74 -12.39
N PRO A 168 -11.30 11.88 -11.93
CA PRO A 168 -10.79 12.55 -10.74
C PRO A 168 -10.72 11.56 -9.58
N ILE A 169 -9.61 11.56 -8.86
CA ILE A 169 -9.44 10.75 -7.67
C ILE A 169 -9.54 11.66 -6.44
N THR A 170 -9.95 11.08 -5.32
CA THR A 170 -9.91 11.75 -4.02
C THR A 170 -9.10 10.90 -3.08
N ILE A 171 -8.07 11.49 -2.48
CA ILE A 171 -7.22 10.82 -1.50
C ILE A 171 -7.67 11.25 -0.11
N SER A 172 -8.02 10.27 0.72
CA SER A 172 -8.31 10.45 2.12
C SER A 172 -7.41 9.56 2.96
N CYS A 173 -6.94 10.08 4.09
CA CYS A 173 -6.11 9.37 5.03
C CYS A 173 -6.85 9.24 6.36
N ILE A 174 -6.81 8.05 6.95
CA ILE A 174 -7.36 7.77 8.29
C ILE A 174 -6.27 7.06 9.09
N GLU A 175 -6.07 7.51 10.32
CA GLU A 175 -5.08 6.95 11.23
C GLU A 175 -5.74 6.06 12.27
N PHE A 176 -5.11 4.92 12.56
CA PHE A 176 -5.56 3.98 13.58
C PHE A 176 -4.42 3.68 14.55
N SER A 177 -4.73 3.64 15.84
CA SER A 177 -3.78 3.22 16.86
C SER A 177 -3.41 1.74 16.68
N LEU A 178 -2.12 1.46 16.57
CA LEU A 178 -1.62 0.09 16.48
C LEU A 178 -1.92 -0.71 17.76
N ASP A 179 -2.00 -0.05 18.92
CA ASP A 179 -2.34 -0.71 20.18
C ASP A 179 -3.79 -1.18 20.19
N ASP A 180 -4.71 -0.40 19.63
CA ASP A 180 -6.11 -0.79 19.53
C ASP A 180 -6.29 -1.91 18.51
N ILE A 181 -5.60 -1.85 17.37
CA ILE A 181 -5.54 -2.95 16.40
C ILE A 181 -5.04 -4.23 17.07
N ARG A 182 -4.00 -4.15 17.92
CA ARG A 182 -3.47 -5.31 18.67
C ARG A 182 -4.49 -5.86 19.67
N LYS A 183 -5.19 -5.00 20.43
CA LYS A 183 -6.25 -5.43 21.37
C LYS A 183 -7.38 -6.16 20.64
N ILE A 184 -7.82 -5.65 19.48
CA ILE A 184 -8.87 -6.28 18.67
C ILE A 184 -8.38 -7.63 18.15
N LYS A 185 -7.18 -7.67 17.58
CA LYS A 185 -6.53 -8.89 17.10
C LYS A 185 -6.49 -9.97 18.19
N ASP A 186 -6.08 -9.62 19.41
CA ASP A 186 -6.00 -10.55 20.54
C ASP A 186 -7.38 -11.08 20.98
N LYS A 187 -8.45 -10.26 20.88
CA LYS A 187 -9.84 -10.68 21.17
C LYS A 187 -10.45 -11.56 20.08
N VAL A 188 -10.19 -11.24 18.81
CA VAL A 188 -10.73 -11.97 17.65
C VAL A 188 -9.99 -13.29 17.43
N GLY A 189 -8.73 -13.38 17.87
CA GLY A 189 -7.89 -14.57 17.67
C GLY A 189 -7.26 -14.66 16.28
N GLY A 190 -7.09 -13.52 15.60
CA GLY A 190 -6.52 -13.41 14.25
C GLY A 190 -5.16 -12.72 14.19
N THR A 191 -4.82 -12.20 13.02
CA THR A 191 -3.62 -11.39 12.72
C THR A 191 -3.97 -9.91 12.56
N VAL A 192 -2.95 -9.04 12.56
CA VAL A 192 -3.15 -7.60 12.29
C VAL A 192 -3.82 -7.39 10.93
N ASN A 193 -3.42 -8.16 9.91
CA ASN A 193 -3.99 -8.08 8.57
C ASN A 193 -5.47 -8.47 8.54
N ASP A 194 -5.91 -9.41 9.38
CA ASP A 194 -7.33 -9.80 9.46
C ASP A 194 -8.18 -8.65 10.03
N VAL A 195 -7.66 -7.94 11.03
CA VAL A 195 -8.32 -6.76 11.60
C VAL A 195 -8.41 -5.64 10.57
N ILE A 196 -7.30 -5.30 9.88
CA ILE A 196 -7.30 -4.25 8.85
C ILE A 196 -8.22 -4.60 7.69
N SER A 197 -8.17 -5.86 7.21
CA SER A 197 -9.08 -6.34 6.16
C SER A 197 -10.54 -6.19 6.59
N GLY A 198 -10.87 -6.58 7.82
CA GLY A 198 -12.20 -6.41 8.38
C GLY A 198 -12.68 -4.96 8.41
N VAL A 199 -11.79 -4.02 8.80
CA VAL A 199 -12.09 -2.57 8.76
C VAL A 199 -12.38 -2.10 7.34
N ILE A 200 -11.55 -2.51 6.35
CA ILE A 200 -11.73 -2.14 4.95
C ILE A 200 -13.05 -2.70 4.41
N PHE A 201 -13.35 -3.98 4.63
CA PHE A 201 -14.59 -4.61 4.18
C PHE A 201 -15.81 -3.95 4.82
N TYR A 202 -15.76 -3.67 6.12
CA TYR A 202 -16.88 -3.03 6.81
C TYR A 202 -17.10 -1.59 6.36
N GLY A 203 -16.03 -0.79 6.22
CA GLY A 203 -16.12 0.57 5.69
C GLY A 203 -16.66 0.60 4.26
N THR A 204 -16.22 -0.34 3.42
CA THR A 204 -16.73 -0.53 2.06
C THR A 204 -18.21 -0.89 2.05
N GLN A 205 -18.64 -1.78 2.95
CA GLN A 205 -20.06 -2.13 3.10
C GLN A 205 -20.91 -0.93 3.54
N LEU A 206 -20.43 -0.13 4.51
CA LEU A 206 -21.11 1.09 4.94
C LEU A 206 -21.23 2.10 3.80
N TYR A 207 -20.17 2.30 3.01
CA TYR A 207 -20.20 3.15 1.83
C TYR A 207 -21.25 2.68 0.81
N MET A 208 -21.26 1.38 0.47
CA MET A 208 -22.25 0.82 -0.44
C MET A 208 -23.68 0.99 0.08
N GLN A 209 -23.91 0.86 1.39
CA GLN A 209 -25.22 1.09 2.00
C GLN A 209 -25.64 2.56 1.96
N ALA A 210 -24.71 3.48 2.18
CA ALA A 210 -24.96 4.92 2.16
C ALA A 210 -25.29 5.40 0.74
N VAL A 211 -24.52 4.96 -0.27
CA VAL A 211 -24.73 5.33 -1.68
C VAL A 211 -25.92 4.58 -2.30
N GLY A 212 -26.16 3.34 -1.85
CA GLY A 212 -27.20 2.46 -2.37
C GLY A 212 -28.59 2.65 -1.77
N GLN A 213 -28.86 3.73 -1.01
CA GLN A 213 -30.22 4.05 -0.53
C GLN A 213 -31.19 4.28 -1.70
N GLY A 214 -31.79 3.20 -2.21
CA GLY A 214 -32.74 3.23 -3.32
C GLY A 214 -32.78 1.97 -4.19
N GLN A 215 -31.73 1.13 -4.15
CA GLN A 215 -31.69 -0.16 -4.85
C GLN A 215 -31.76 -1.29 -3.83
N GLY A 216 -32.62 -2.29 -4.08
CA GLY A 216 -32.96 -3.34 -3.11
C GLY A 216 -31.74 -4.01 -2.47
N ARG A 217 -31.90 -4.45 -1.21
CA ARG A 217 -30.89 -5.13 -0.38
C ARG A 217 -30.49 -6.51 -0.93
N SER A 218 -29.95 -6.60 -2.13
CA SER A 218 -29.31 -7.82 -2.61
C SER A 218 -27.89 -7.89 -2.06
N ALA A 219 -27.48 -9.08 -1.61
CA ALA A 219 -26.11 -9.34 -1.20
C ALA A 219 -25.22 -9.35 -2.45
N ALA A 220 -24.71 -8.18 -2.84
CA ALA A 220 -23.79 -8.06 -3.96
C ALA A 220 -22.47 -8.77 -3.64
N GLN A 221 -21.95 -9.52 -4.62
CA GLN A 221 -20.65 -10.16 -4.50
C GLN A 221 -19.56 -9.13 -4.80
N VAL A 222 -18.63 -8.95 -3.85
CA VAL A 222 -17.48 -8.06 -3.98
C VAL A 222 -16.23 -8.84 -3.63
N THR A 223 -15.28 -8.90 -4.56
CA THR A 223 -14.03 -9.63 -4.39
C THR A 223 -12.87 -8.65 -4.26
N ALA A 224 -12.10 -8.73 -3.16
CA ALA A 224 -10.89 -7.94 -3.00
C ALA A 224 -9.66 -8.72 -3.51
N LEU A 225 -8.86 -8.07 -4.36
CA LEU A 225 -7.54 -8.57 -4.72
C LEU A 225 -6.53 -8.17 -3.64
N VAL A 226 -5.96 -9.16 -2.93
CA VAL A 226 -4.94 -8.94 -1.91
C VAL A 226 -3.60 -9.47 -2.42
N LEU A 227 -2.62 -8.58 -2.57
CA LEU A 227 -1.26 -8.96 -2.95
C LEU A 227 -0.48 -9.44 -1.72
N LEU A 228 0.11 -10.62 -1.81
CA LEU A 228 0.96 -11.19 -0.76
C LEU A 228 2.41 -11.10 -1.21
N ASN A 229 3.26 -10.49 -0.39
CA ASN A 229 4.70 -10.50 -0.63
C ASN A 229 5.25 -11.89 -0.26
N THR A 230 5.87 -12.56 -1.23
CA THR A 230 6.44 -13.91 -1.07
C THR A 230 7.92 -13.90 -0.70
N ARG A 231 8.57 -12.72 -0.62
CA ARG A 231 9.96 -12.64 -0.16
C ARG A 231 10.06 -13.04 1.31
N ILE A 232 11.02 -13.91 1.63
CA ILE A 232 11.39 -14.24 3.01
C ILE A 232 12.15 -13.05 3.58
N ILE A 233 11.43 -12.08 4.12
CA ILE A 233 12.02 -10.86 4.69
C ILE A 233 12.27 -11.11 6.18
N ALA A 234 13.46 -11.59 6.52
CA ALA A 234 13.93 -11.62 7.91
C ALA A 234 14.29 -10.21 8.42
N SER A 235 14.65 -9.29 7.51
CA SER A 235 15.02 -7.90 7.80
C SER A 235 15.01 -7.01 6.54
N TYR A 236 15.02 -5.69 6.74
CA TYR A 236 15.20 -4.67 5.69
C TYR A 236 16.53 -4.88 4.95
N GLN A 237 16.51 -4.78 3.62
CA GLN A 237 17.71 -4.81 2.77
C GLN A 237 18.04 -3.40 2.31
N THR A 238 19.31 -3.02 2.43
CA THR A 238 19.81 -1.73 1.94
C THR A 238 19.87 -1.69 0.41
N VAL A 239 19.88 -0.50 -0.20
CA VAL A 239 20.05 -0.37 -1.66
C VAL A 239 21.34 -1.02 -2.14
N GLU A 240 22.41 -0.90 -1.35
CA GLU A 240 23.70 -1.52 -1.67
C GLU A 240 23.60 -3.05 -1.71
N GLU A 241 22.88 -3.67 -0.76
CA GLU A 241 22.61 -5.10 -0.78
C GLU A 241 21.73 -5.51 -1.97
N MET A 242 20.72 -4.71 -2.32
CA MET A 242 19.85 -4.98 -3.47
C MET A 242 20.63 -4.94 -4.79
N THR A 243 21.62 -4.05 -4.94
CA THR A 243 22.47 -3.98 -6.15
C THR A 243 23.50 -5.09 -6.29
N LYS A 244 23.74 -5.89 -5.24
CA LYS A 244 24.68 -7.02 -5.24
C LYS A 244 24.03 -8.35 -5.65
N THR A 245 22.70 -8.38 -5.75
CA THR A 245 21.89 -9.52 -6.24
C THR A 245 21.66 -9.44 -7.74
#